data_AF-I2Q710-F1
#
_entry.id   AF-I2Q710-F1
#
_cell.length_a   1.000
_cell.length_b   1.000
_cell.length_c   1.000
_cell.angle_alpha   90.00
_cell.angle_beta   90.00
_cell.angle_gamma   90.00
#
_symmetry.space_group_name_H-M   'P 1'
#
loop_
_entity.id
_entity.type
_entity.pdbx_description
1 polymer ?
#
loop_
_entity_poly.entity_id
_entity_poly.type
_entity_poly.pdbx_seq_one_letter_code
_entity_poly.pdbx_strand_id
1 'polypeptide(L)' 'MKRRSPAILHTDDGIGYGVTIPDLPGCFTTGDTLVQAAEQLIEKR' A
#
# COMPACT_ATOMS: atom_id res chain seq x y z
N MET A 1 5.82 -0.85 -20.08
CA MET A 1 6.80 -0.19 -19.18
C MET A 1 6.43 -0.51 -17.73
N LYS A 2 7.34 -1.06 -16.92
CA LYS A 2 7.12 -1.25 -15.47
C LYS A 2 7.46 0.04 -14.74
N ARG A 3 6.49 0.66 -14.07
CA ARG A 3 6.71 1.82 -13.18
C ARG A 3 6.81 1.34 -11.75
N ARG A 4 7.93 1.64 -11.08
CA ARG A 4 8.17 1.40 -9.65
C ARG A 4 8.01 2.73 -8.94
N SER A 5 7.20 2.74 -7.89
CA SER A 5 6.97 3.92 -7.05
C SER A 5 7.31 3.55 -5.61
N PRO A 6 7.98 4.43 -4.86
CA PRO A 6 8.18 4.21 -3.43
C PRO A 6 6.83 4.18 -2.74
N ALA A 7 6.65 3.23 -1.82
CA ALA A 7 5.46 3.09 -1.00
C ALA A 7 5.86 3.19 0.47
N ILE A 8 5.02 3.85 1.26
CA ILE A 8 5.20 3.94 2.72
C ILE A 8 4.31 2.88 3.35
N LEU A 9 4.91 2.02 4.16
CA LEU A 9 4.21 1.02 4.96
C LEU A 9 3.98 1.55 6.37
N HIS A 10 2.74 1.51 6.81
CA HIS A 10 2.31 1.79 8.17
C HIS A 10 1.77 0.52 8.82
N THR A 11 2.16 0.27 10.07
CA THR A 11 1.58 -0.78 10.90
C THR A 11 1.55 -0.31 12.35
N ASP A 12 0.44 -0.57 13.03
CA ASP A 12 0.22 -0.16 14.42
C ASP A 12 0.73 -1.24 15.39
N ASP A 13 0.36 -2.51 15.15
CA ASP A 13 0.74 -3.66 16.00
C ASP A 13 1.04 -4.94 15.19
N GLY A 14 1.29 -4.83 13.88
CA GLY A 14 1.46 -5.99 12.99
C GLY A 14 0.17 -6.73 12.63
N ILE A 15 -0.97 -6.26 13.16
CA ILE A 15 -2.32 -6.79 12.91
C ILE A 15 -2.94 -6.12 11.68
N GLY A 16 -2.68 -4.82 11.50
CA GLY A 16 -3.13 -4.05 10.35
C GLY A 16 -1.95 -3.44 9.60
N TYR A 17 -2.01 -3.52 8.27
CA TYR A 17 -1.02 -2.95 7.36
C TYR A 17 -1.70 -1.91 6.48
N GLY A 18 -1.16 -0.70 6.46
CA GLY A 18 -1.53 0.38 5.54
C GLY A 18 -0.39 0.67 4.57
N VAL A 19 -0.69 0.81 3.28
CA VAL A 19 0.29 1.15 2.25
C VAL A 19 -0.17 2.40 1.52
N THR A 20 0.71 3.40 1.40
CA THR A 20 0.39 4.69 0.76
C THR A 20 1.46 5.08 -0.27
N ILE A 21 1.05 5.62 -1.41
CA ILE A 21 1.95 6.19 -2.41
C ILE A 21 2.03 7.71 -2.21
N PRO A 22 3.17 8.27 -1.74
CA PRO A 22 3.29 9.72 -1.52
C PRO A 22 3.25 10.53 -2.83
N ASP A 23 3.61 9.89 -3.95
CA ASP A 23 3.58 10.50 -5.29
C ASP A 23 2.16 10.66 -5.85
N LEU A 24 1.19 9.92 -5.29
CA LEU A 24 -0.21 9.96 -5.71
C LEU A 24 -1.11 10.20 -4.47
N PRO A 25 -1.36 11.47 -4.11
CA PRO A 25 -2.17 11.78 -2.94
C PRO A 25 -3.57 11.15 -3.06
N GLY A 26 -3.98 10.43 -2.01
CA GLY A 26 -5.24 9.67 -1.98
C GLY A 26 -5.13 8.22 -2.45
N CYS A 27 -3.97 7.79 -2.97
CA CYS A 27 -3.70 6.38 -3.26
C CYS A 27 -3.15 5.67 -2.03
N PHE A 28 -4.05 5.03 -1.29
CA PHE A 28 -3.71 4.22 -0.14
C PHE A 28 -4.60 2.97 -0.07
N THR A 29 -4.09 1.94 0.60
CA THR A 29 -4.81 0.70 0.88
C THR A 29 -4.51 0.21 2.28
N THR A 30 -5.38 -0.64 2.79
CA THR A 30 -5.24 -1.32 4.07
C THR A 30 -5.55 -2.79 3.92
N GLY A 31 -4.96 -3.61 4.78
CA GLY A 31 -5.25 -5.04 4.85
C GLY A 31 -4.68 -5.68 6.11
N ASP A 32 -5.20 -6.86 6.45
CA ASP A 32 -4.78 -7.66 7.59
C ASP A 32 -3.38 -8.25 7.40
N THR A 33 -2.90 -8.31 6.16
CA THR A 33 -1.54 -8.71 5.82
C THR A 33 -0.88 -7.71 4.88
N LEU A 34 0.45 -7.65 4.96
CA LEU A 34 1.30 -6.80 4.12
C LEU A 34 1.09 -7.10 2.62
N VAL A 35 0.96 -8.40 2.28
CA VAL A 35 0.70 -8.85 0.91
C VAL A 35 -0.67 -8.38 0.44
N GLN A 36 -1.71 -8.58 1.24
CA GLN A 36 -3.08 -8.14 0.88
C GLN A 36 -3.14 -6.63 0.66
N ALA A 37 -2.55 -5.84 1.56
CA ALA A 37 -2.50 -4.39 1.41
C ALA A 37 -1.76 -3.98 0.12
N ALA A 38 -0.64 -4.64 -0.20
CA ALA A 38 0.13 -4.34 -1.42
C ALA A 38 -0.59 -4.75 -2.71
N GLU A 39 -1.26 -5.91 -2.76
CA GLU A 39 -2.00 -6.35 -3.96
C GLU A 39 -3.16 -5.41 -4.28
N GLN A 40 -3.91 -4.98 -3.26
CA GLN A 40 -4.99 -4.01 -3.42
C GLN A 40 -4.51 -2.68 -4.02
N LEU A 41 -3.26 -2.28 -3.74
CA LEU A 41 -2.67 -1.05 -4.25
C LEU A 41 -2.32 -1.16 -5.73
N ILE A 42 -1.89 -2.35 -6.17
CA ILE A 42 -1.56 -2.64 -7.57
C ILE A 42 -2.84 -2.68 -8.42
N GLU A 43 -3.94 -3.22 -7.86
CA GLU A 43 -5.22 -3.32 -8.56
C GLU A 43 -5.92 -1.96 -8.71
N LYS A 44 -5.71 -1.03 -7.78
CA LYS A 44 -6.25 0.34 -7.84
C LYS A 44 -5.55 1.28 -8.85
N ARG A 45 -4.66 0.76 -9.69
CA ARG A 45 -3.83 1.56 -10.61
C ARG A 45 -4.47 1.79 -11.97
#